data_AF-A0A7S0UDJ2-F1
#
_entry.id   AF-A0A7S0UDJ2-F1
#
_cell.length_a   1.000
_cell.length_b   1.000
_cell.length_c   1.000
_cell.angle_alpha   90.00
_cell.angle_beta   90.00
_cell.angle_gamma   90.00
#
_symmetry.space_group_name_H-M   'P 1'
#
loop_
_entity.id
_entity.type
_entity.pdbx_description
1 polymer ?
#
loop_
_entity_poly.entity_id
_entity_poly.type
_entity_poly.pdbx_seq_one_letter_code
_entity_poly.pdbx_strand_id
1 'polypeptide(L)'
;RILACPAGRAMLGDRHLHQTLMSVVFGACKVEGGEGGEVTFKRIIAEHRFAFDAGESLYWVVRVGTSEDQTGNLIEFYNKVFIPTCKDFLLQEVPSHMSSVIGDSSDVLGLSRMAPQSPLGSRTGGGFRP
;
A
#
# COMPACT_ATOMS: atom_id res chain seq x y z
N ARG A 1 8.70 10.18 15.49
CA ARG A 1 8.78 11.66 15.30
C ARG A 1 7.42 12.32 15.14
N ILE A 2 6.51 11.81 14.30
CA ILE A 2 5.13 12.34 14.20
C ILE A 2 4.44 12.39 15.58
N LEU A 3 4.59 11.34 16.40
CA LEU A 3 4.02 11.31 17.76
C LEU A 3 4.75 12.20 18.79
N ALA A 4 5.89 12.79 18.42
CA ALA A 4 6.64 13.67 19.31
C ALA A 4 6.01 15.06 19.37
N CYS A 5 5.37 15.53 18.29
CA CYS A 5 4.68 16.82 18.27
C CYS A 5 3.20 16.67 18.68
N PRO A 6 2.62 17.69 19.33
CA PRO A 6 1.20 17.67 19.69
C PRO A 6 0.27 17.51 18.49
N ALA A 7 0.60 18.11 17.35
CA ALA A 7 -0.19 18.02 16.13
C ALA A 7 -0.30 16.57 15.60
N GLY A 8 0.82 15.83 15.59
CA GLY A 8 0.81 14.44 15.15
C GLY A 8 0.09 13.50 16.12
N ARG A 9 0.09 13.80 17.43
CA ARG A 9 -0.75 13.07 18.40
C ARG A 9 -2.23 13.41 18.24
N ALA A 10 -2.55 14.69 18.09
CA ALA A 10 -3.91 15.17 17.89
C ALA A 10 -4.54 14.57 16.63
N MET A 11 -3.76 14.34 15.58
CA MET A 11 -4.20 13.66 14.36
C MET A 11 -4.77 12.25 14.62
N LEU A 12 -4.33 11.55 15.66
CA LEU A 12 -4.86 10.22 16.02
C LEU A 12 -6.06 10.29 16.99
N GLY A 13 -6.29 11.44 17.62
CA GLY A 13 -7.42 11.64 18.52
C GLY A 13 -8.74 11.72 17.77
N ASP A 14 -9.77 11.09 18.33
CA ASP A 14 -11.17 11.12 17.87
C ASP A 14 -11.36 10.82 16.38
N ARG A 15 -10.50 9.93 15.86
CA ARG A 15 -10.49 9.45 14.49
C ARG A 15 -10.22 7.95 14.45
N HIS A 16 -10.62 7.32 13.35
CA HIS A 16 -10.36 5.92 13.14
C HIS A 16 -8.95 5.72 12.59
N LEU A 17 -8.20 4.76 13.12
CA LEU A 17 -6.82 4.50 12.69
C LEU A 17 -6.71 4.25 11.17
N HIS A 18 -7.73 3.62 10.58
CA HIS A 18 -7.76 3.34 9.15
C HIS A 18 -7.79 4.62 8.28
N GLN A 19 -8.37 5.72 8.78
CA GLN A 19 -8.35 7.02 8.07
C GLN A 19 -6.92 7.55 7.96
N THR A 20 -6.14 7.42 9.05
CA THR A 20 -4.72 7.77 9.05
C THR A 20 -3.92 6.83 8.16
N LEU A 21 -4.16 5.51 8.24
CA LEU A 21 -3.45 4.52 7.43
C LEU A 21 -3.64 4.76 5.93
N MET A 22 -4.88 4.95 5.47
CA MET A 22 -5.16 5.27 4.06
C MET A 22 -4.50 6.58 3.61
N SER A 23 -4.43 7.57 4.50
CA SER A 23 -3.75 8.85 4.23
C SER A 23 -2.24 8.69 4.09
N VAL A 24 -1.62 7.82 4.90
CA VAL A 24 -0.20 7.46 4.79
C VAL A 24 0.07 6.75 3.47
N VAL A 25 -0.72 5.74 3.11
CA VAL A 25 -0.57 5.00 1.86
C VAL A 25 -0.69 5.95 0.66
N PHE A 26 -1.71 6.82 0.65
CA PHE A 26 -1.87 7.80 -0.42
C PHE A 26 -0.69 8.77 -0.48
N GLY A 27 -0.25 9.30 0.65
CA GLY A 27 0.86 10.24 0.74
C GLY A 27 2.18 9.64 0.25
N ALA A 28 2.49 8.40 0.64
CA ALA A 28 3.69 7.69 0.21
C ALA A 28 3.68 7.44 -1.30
N CYS A 29 2.58 6.88 -1.84
CA CYS A 29 2.45 6.66 -3.27
C CYS A 29 2.56 7.96 -4.09
N LYS A 30 2.08 9.08 -3.54
CA LYS A 30 2.16 10.39 -4.20
C LYS A 30 3.58 10.96 -4.24
N VAL A 31 4.44 10.60 -3.28
CA VAL A 31 5.85 11.03 -3.26
C VAL A 31 6.72 10.11 -4.12
N GLU A 32 6.47 8.80 -4.08
CA GLU A 32 7.21 7.80 -4.88
C GLU A 32 6.84 7.82 -6.37
N GLY A 33 5.59 8.18 -6.68
CA GLY A 33 5.05 8.15 -8.02
C GLY A 33 5.56 9.28 -8.91
N GLY A 34 6.69 9.06 -9.59
CA GLY A 34 7.01 9.73 -10.85
C GLY A 34 6.23 9.10 -12.02
N GLU A 35 5.46 9.90 -12.75
CA GLU A 35 4.75 9.69 -14.04
C GLU A 35 3.93 8.39 -14.30
N GLY A 36 4.02 7.34 -13.49
CA GLY A 36 3.59 5.98 -13.88
C GLY A 36 2.26 5.46 -13.34
N GLY A 37 1.54 6.19 -12.49
CA GLY A 37 0.24 5.73 -12.01
C GLY A 37 -0.39 6.64 -10.98
N GLU A 38 -1.50 7.27 -11.34
CA GLU A 38 -2.26 8.14 -10.43
C GLU A 38 -2.96 7.27 -9.36
N VAL A 39 -2.33 7.16 -8.18
CA VAL A 39 -3.00 6.61 -7.01
C VAL A 39 -4.08 7.59 -6.58
N THR A 40 -5.33 7.12 -6.50
CA THR A 40 -6.49 7.92 -6.09
C THR A 40 -7.07 7.40 -4.79
N PHE A 41 -7.68 8.27 -4.00
CA PHE A 41 -8.45 7.86 -2.82
C PHE A 41 -9.57 6.87 -3.17
N LYS A 42 -10.19 7.00 -4.35
CA LYS A 42 -11.20 6.05 -4.82
C LYS A 42 -10.66 4.62 -4.90
N ARG A 43 -9.45 4.44 -5.44
CA ARG A 43 -8.79 3.13 -5.51
C ARG A 43 -8.44 2.61 -4.12
N ILE A 44 -7.83 3.45 -3.28
CA ILE A 44 -7.46 3.05 -1.91
C ILE A 44 -8.69 2.63 -1.10
N ILE A 45 -9.79 3.38 -1.17
CA ILE A 45 -11.04 3.06 -0.47
C ILE A 45 -11.62 1.74 -0.98
N ALA A 46 -11.59 1.48 -2.29
CA ALA A 46 -12.09 0.23 -2.84
C ALA A 46 -11.31 -0.99 -2.30
N GLU A 47 -9.98 -0.94 -2.34
CA GLU A 47 -9.11 -2.00 -1.81
C GLU A 47 -9.29 -2.17 -0.30
N HIS A 48 -9.39 -1.06 0.43
CA HIS A 48 -9.62 -1.08 1.86
C HIS A 48 -10.97 -1.72 2.23
N ARG A 49 -12.05 -1.37 1.52
CA ARG A 49 -13.38 -1.97 1.73
C ARG A 49 -13.34 -3.47 1.48
N PHE A 50 -12.66 -3.89 0.41
CA PHE A 50 -12.50 -5.30 0.09
C PHE A 50 -11.73 -6.07 1.18
N ALA A 51 -10.65 -5.48 1.72
CA ALA A 51 -9.80 -6.13 2.70
C ALA A 51 -10.40 -6.21 4.12
N PHE A 52 -11.21 -5.23 4.53
CA PHE A 52 -11.63 -5.08 5.93
C PHE A 52 -13.15 -5.09 6.17
N ASP A 53 -13.98 -5.24 5.13
CA ASP A 53 -15.44 -5.15 5.20
C ASP A 53 -15.95 -3.89 5.97
N ALA A 54 -15.26 -2.77 5.75
CA ALA A 54 -15.47 -1.55 6.52
C ALA A 54 -16.65 -0.71 5.99
N GLY A 55 -17.47 -0.21 6.92
CA GLY A 55 -18.65 0.62 6.65
C GLY A 55 -18.33 1.98 6.01
N GLU A 56 -19.33 2.57 5.33
CA GLU A 56 -19.13 3.80 4.55
C GLU A 56 -18.84 5.04 5.40
N SER A 57 -19.33 5.09 6.64
CA SER A 57 -19.10 6.19 7.57
C SER A 57 -17.62 6.46 7.80
N LEU A 58 -16.77 5.43 7.70
CA LEU A 58 -15.31 5.54 7.84
C LEU A 58 -14.69 6.54 6.86
N TYR A 59 -15.27 6.69 5.67
CA TYR A 59 -14.73 7.51 4.58
C TYR A 59 -15.42 8.86 4.45
N TRP A 60 -16.70 8.94 4.84
CA TRP A 60 -17.53 10.13 4.69
C TRP A 60 -17.67 10.97 5.96
N VAL A 61 -17.43 10.37 7.13
CA VAL A 61 -17.53 11.03 8.43
C VAL A 61 -16.19 10.94 9.14
N VAL A 62 -15.32 11.90 8.84
CA VAL A 62 -13.97 12.02 9.36
C VAL A 62 -13.85 13.35 10.09
N ARG A 63 -13.32 13.36 11.31
CA ARG A 63 -13.09 14.61 12.04
C ARG A 63 -12.00 15.43 11.36
N VAL A 64 -12.29 16.67 11.00
CA VAL A 64 -11.36 17.58 10.32
C VAL A 64 -10.99 18.76 11.22
N GLY A 65 -11.89 19.16 12.13
CA GLY A 65 -11.71 20.31 12.99
C GLY A 65 -11.41 20.00 14.46
N THR A 66 -11.32 21.08 15.24
CA THR A 66 -11.15 21.03 16.69
C THR A 66 -12.46 20.75 17.41
N SER A 67 -13.60 21.20 16.90
CA SER A 67 -14.92 20.87 17.43
C SER A 67 -15.45 19.54 16.87
N GLU A 68 -16.33 18.87 17.62
CA GLU A 68 -16.92 17.58 17.23
C GLU A 68 -17.77 17.70 15.96
N ASP A 69 -18.44 18.83 15.76
CA ASP A 69 -19.32 19.07 14.61
C ASP A 69 -18.55 19.29 13.29
N GLN A 70 -17.22 19.48 13.35
CA GLN A 70 -16.39 19.72 12.18
C GLN A 70 -15.94 18.39 11.56
N THR A 71 -16.89 17.69 10.96
CA THR A 71 -16.67 16.48 10.16
C THR A 71 -16.61 16.79 8.67
N GLY A 72 -15.84 16.00 7.93
CA GLY A 72 -15.75 16.03 6.48
C GLY A 72 -15.39 14.64 5.95
N ASN A 73 -15.09 14.54 4.66
CA ASN A 73 -14.68 13.25 4.08
C ASN A 73 -13.18 12.99 4.26
N LEU A 74 -12.74 11.77 3.93
CA LEU A 74 -11.34 11.34 4.04
C LEU A 74 -10.37 12.22 3.23
N ILE A 75 -10.79 12.72 2.07
CA ILE A 75 -9.97 13.60 1.23
C ILE A 75 -9.81 14.97 1.90
N GLU A 76 -10.87 15.49 2.51
CA GLU A 76 -10.81 16.74 3.28
C GLU A 76 -9.91 16.61 4.51
N PHE A 77 -10.01 15.51 5.25
CA PHE A 77 -9.09 15.20 6.34
C PHE A 77 -7.64 15.16 5.85
N TYR A 78 -7.39 14.49 4.72
CA TYR A 78 -6.06 14.41 4.13
C TYR A 78 -5.49 15.80 3.83
N ASN A 79 -6.26 16.65 3.14
CA ASN A 79 -5.80 17.97 2.71
C ASN A 79 -5.69 18.97 3.87
N LYS A 80 -6.65 18.98 4.80
CA LYS A 80 -6.77 20.01 5.84
C LYS A 80 -6.00 19.65 7.12
N VAL A 81 -5.77 18.37 7.40
CA VAL A 81 -5.14 17.91 8.67
C VAL A 81 -3.87 17.12 8.41
N PHE A 82 -3.94 16.07 7.58
CA PHE A 82 -2.83 15.14 7.40
C PHE A 82 -1.62 15.79 6.72
N ILE A 83 -1.80 16.42 5.56
CA ILE A 83 -0.70 17.06 4.82
C ILE A 83 0.00 18.15 5.63
N PRO A 84 -0.70 19.13 6.26
CA PRO A 84 -0.03 20.13 7.10
C PRO A 84 0.80 19.53 8.23
N THR A 85 0.41 18.36 8.73
CA THR A 85 1.09 17.69 9.84
C THR A 85 2.24 16.80 9.38
N CYS A 86 2.11 16.14 8.23
CA CYS A 86 2.99 15.06 7.80
C CYS A 86 3.81 15.36 6.55
N LYS A 87 3.62 16.49 5.86
CA LYS A 87 4.32 16.84 4.62
C LYS A 87 5.83 16.72 4.74
N ASP A 88 6.42 17.31 5.79
CA ASP A 88 7.87 17.29 5.99
C ASP A 88 8.40 15.87 6.23
N PHE A 89 7.57 15.01 6.83
CA PHE A 89 7.92 13.60 7.01
C PHE A 89 7.82 12.81 5.71
N LEU A 90 6.79 13.08 4.88
CA LEU A 90 6.61 12.41 3.59
C LEU A 90 7.72 12.75 2.59
N LEU A 91 8.25 13.98 2.64
CA LEU A 91 9.29 14.46 1.72
C LEU A 91 10.71 14.19 2.21
N GLN A 92 10.90 13.70 3.44
CA GLN A 92 12.22 13.34 3.93
C GLN A 92 12.70 12.08 3.22
N GLU A 93 13.84 12.18 2.55
CA GLU A 93 14.54 11.01 2.04
C GLU A 93 14.84 10.07 3.21
N VAL A 94 14.37 8.82 3.11
CA VAL A 94 14.79 7.78 4.04
C VAL A 94 16.30 7.60 3.82
N PRO A 95 17.15 7.83 4.84
CA PRO A 95 18.58 7.61 4.69
C PRO A 95 18.81 6.18 4.19
N SER A 96 19.59 6.02 3.12
CA SER A 96 19.79 4.78 2.35
C SER A 96 20.36 3.57 3.12
N HIS A 97 20.36 3.60 4.45
CA HIS A 97 20.77 2.50 5.32
C HIS A 97 19.72 1.40 5.51
N MET A 98 18.49 1.56 4.96
CA MET A 98 17.39 0.61 5.17
C MET A 98 16.99 -0.18 3.91
N SER A 99 17.63 0.09 2.76
CA SER A 99 17.40 -0.62 1.49
C SER A 99 17.86 -2.08 1.49
N SER A 100 18.49 -2.55 2.58
CA SER A 100 19.02 -3.92 2.68
C SER A 100 18.07 -4.92 3.34
N VAL A 101 16.89 -4.51 3.82
CA VAL A 101 15.98 -5.41 4.58
C VAL A 101 14.75 -5.86 3.78
N ILE A 102 14.43 -5.19 2.66
CA ILE A 102 13.31 -5.58 1.77
C ILE A 102 13.87 -6.17 0.47
N GLY A 103 14.89 -7.01 0.61
CA GLY A 103 15.62 -7.64 -0.48
C GLY A 103 15.93 -9.11 -0.20
N ASP A 104 15.05 -9.82 0.51
CA ASP A 104 15.01 -11.29 0.42
C ASP A 104 13.66 -11.82 0.95
N SER A 105 12.69 -11.95 0.06
CA SER A 105 11.51 -12.78 0.32
C SER A 105 11.06 -13.41 -0.99
N SER A 106 11.98 -14.18 -1.56
CA SER A 106 11.74 -15.01 -2.75
C SER A 106 11.35 -16.46 -2.40
N ASP A 107 11.25 -16.80 -1.11
CA ASP A 107 11.13 -18.20 -0.65
C ASP A 107 9.78 -18.55 -0.02
N VAL A 108 8.66 -18.12 -0.63
CA VAL A 108 7.34 -18.67 -0.26
C VAL A 108 6.43 -18.91 -1.46
N LEU A 109 6.96 -19.52 -2.52
CA LEU A 109 6.16 -20.24 -3.51
C LEU A 109 6.78 -21.61 -3.81
N GLY A 110 6.92 -22.41 -2.76
CA GLY A 110 7.11 -23.86 -2.87
C GLY A 110 5.81 -24.56 -3.25
N LEU A 111 5.35 -24.39 -4.50
CA LEU A 111 4.38 -25.30 -5.10
C LEU A 111 4.94 -25.84 -6.42
N SER A 112 5.40 -27.08 -6.32
CA SER A 112 5.99 -27.94 -7.35
C SER A 112 5.40 -27.76 -8.75
N ARG A 113 6.22 -27.28 -9.68
CA ARG A 113 6.09 -27.62 -11.11
C ARG A 113 7.01 -28.80 -11.40
N MET A 114 6.46 -30.01 -11.38
CA MET A 114 7.11 -31.15 -12.04
C MET A 114 7.02 -30.93 -13.56
N ALA A 115 8.16 -30.64 -14.19
CA ALA A 115 8.32 -30.80 -15.63
C ALA A 115 8.58 -32.28 -15.95
N PRO A 116 7.94 -32.88 -16.96
CA PRO A 116 8.35 -34.17 -17.46
C PRO A 116 9.65 -34.02 -18.25
N GLN A 117 10.72 -34.64 -17.75
CA GLN A 117 11.96 -34.82 -18.49
C GLN A 117 11.77 -35.95 -19.50
N SER A 118 11.93 -35.65 -20.79
CA SER A 118 12.18 -36.66 -21.81
C SER A 118 13.67 -36.98 -21.88
N PRO A 119 14.11 -38.25 -21.78
CA PRO A 119 15.48 -38.61 -22.08
C PRO A 119 15.66 -39.08 -23.53
N LEU A 120 16.73 -38.56 -24.11
CA LEU A 120 17.64 -39.08 -25.15
C LEU A 120 17.40 -40.50 -25.70
N GLY A 121 17.53 -40.61 -27.03
CA GLY A 121 17.29 -41.83 -27.79
C GLY A 121 18.43 -42.85 -27.91
N SER A 122 18.19 -43.88 -28.72
CA SER A 122 19.20 -44.67 -29.44
C SER A 122 18.54 -45.70 -30.39
N ARG A 123 18.67 -45.44 -31.69
CA ARG A 123 19.29 -46.32 -32.70
C ARG A 123 19.05 -47.85 -32.62
N THR A 124 18.24 -48.38 -33.55
CA THR A 124 18.36 -49.64 -34.35
C THR A 124 17.01 -49.79 -35.07
N GLY A 125 16.81 -50.14 -36.33
CA GLY A 125 17.56 -50.88 -37.34
C GLY A 125 16.50 -51.58 -38.20
N GLY A 126 16.68 -51.58 -39.53
CA GLY A 126 16.06 -52.58 -40.42
C GLY A 126 14.67 -52.30 -40.99
N GLY A 127 14.57 -52.41 -42.33
CA GLY A 127 13.54 -53.27 -42.90
C GLY A 127 12.45 -52.64 -43.75
N PHE A 128 12.71 -52.62 -45.07
CA PHE A 128 11.83 -53.16 -46.12
C PHE A 128 10.48 -52.49 -46.47
N ARG A 129 10.41 -52.18 -47.78
CA ARG A 129 9.27 -52.02 -48.72
C ARG A 129 8.23 -53.18 -48.64
N PRO A 130 7.00 -53.04 -49.17
CA PRO A 130 6.69 -52.74 -50.60
C PRO A 130 6.38 -51.28 -50.90
#